data_AF-A0A1S6HYA3-F1
#
_entry.id   AF-A0A1S6HYA3-F1
#
_cell.length_a   1.000
_cell.length_b   1.000
_cell.length_c   1.000
_cell.angle_alpha   90.00
_cell.angle_beta   90.00
_cell.angle_gamma   90.00
#
_symmetry.space_group_name_H-M   'P 1'
#
loop_
_entity.id
_entity.type
_entity.pdbx_description
1 polymer ?
#
loop_
_entity_poly.entity_id
_entity_poly.type
_entity_poly.pdbx_seq_one_letter_code
_entity_poly.pdbx_strand_id
1 'polypeptide(L)'
;MYLIRNRRNGGFTLLEMLIAIAIFAMIGLAANAVLSTVIKNDEVTKEFSTKLKAMQQGFGALERDLGQMVARTPRLLEGGRGTTVFQTGSDILDSESEALVFFRLGWLNPDGILPRGSIQSVAYVVRDGALERWYYPYPEPEFGAEPIKTIVMRGVISVKYSFFMEDKWERKVDGSKLPKAIAMEIELEGLGKIQRKFLLPLGAPVPSDNNNGGNNNGGNNNGDDDNKDGGNNNDSNNGGGTNNGGGTNNDDKNGR
;
A
#
# COMPACT_ATOMS: atom_id res chain seq x y z
N MET A 1 -56.65 81.18 -3.25
CA MET A 1 -56.33 81.12 -4.70
C MET A 1 -55.02 80.35 -4.85
N TYR A 2 -55.09 79.06 -5.20
CA TYR A 2 -53.90 78.20 -5.34
C TYR A 2 -53.43 78.25 -6.81
N LEU A 3 -52.24 78.76 -7.05
CA LEU A 3 -51.63 78.77 -8.39
C LEU A 3 -51.05 77.39 -8.70
N ILE A 4 -51.67 76.68 -9.63
CA ILE A 4 -51.14 75.42 -10.17
C ILE A 4 -49.93 75.76 -11.04
N ARG A 5 -48.74 75.43 -10.52
CA ARG A 5 -47.46 75.62 -11.21
C ARG A 5 -47.37 74.57 -12.32
N ASN A 6 -47.59 74.99 -13.57
CA ASN A 6 -47.49 74.12 -14.72
C ASN A 6 -46.00 73.76 -14.95
N ARG A 7 -45.60 72.53 -14.62
CA ARG A 7 -44.24 72.06 -14.87
C ARG A 7 -44.11 71.79 -16.37
N ARG A 8 -43.18 72.48 -17.04
CA ARG A 8 -42.77 72.12 -18.39
C ARG A 8 -42.02 70.79 -18.31
N ASN A 9 -42.63 69.71 -18.79
CA ASN A 9 -41.95 68.43 -18.99
C ASN A 9 -41.04 68.59 -20.22
N GLY A 10 -39.73 68.66 -20.02
CA GLY A 10 -38.75 68.58 -21.10
C GLY A 10 -38.67 67.16 -21.64
N GLY A 11 -38.70 67.01 -22.98
CA GLY A 11 -38.43 65.73 -23.63
C GLY A 11 -36.93 65.43 -23.67
N PHE A 12 -36.57 64.14 -23.71
CA PHE A 12 -35.18 63.70 -23.86
C PHE A 12 -34.61 64.11 -25.23
N THR A 13 -33.38 64.63 -25.25
CA THR A 13 -32.67 64.90 -26.49
C THR A 13 -32.06 63.62 -27.08
N LEU A 14 -31.85 63.61 -28.40
CA LEU A 14 -31.14 62.52 -29.07
C LEU A 14 -29.72 62.33 -28.51
N LEU A 15 -29.07 63.41 -28.11
CA LEU A 15 -27.74 63.39 -27.49
C LEU A 15 -27.75 62.64 -26.16
N GLU A 16 -28.75 62.86 -25.30
CA GLU A 16 -28.86 62.16 -24.01
C GLU A 16 -29.11 60.67 -24.19
N MET A 17 -29.94 60.27 -25.14
CA MET A 17 -30.14 58.85 -25.44
C MET A 17 -28.86 58.19 -25.97
N LEU A 18 -28.11 58.89 -26.83
CA LEU A 18 -26.84 58.38 -27.36
C LEU A 18 -25.79 58.21 -26.25
N ILE A 19 -25.66 59.21 -25.37
CA ILE A 19 -24.76 59.15 -24.21
C ILE A 19 -25.19 58.02 -23.26
N ALA A 20 -26.49 57.88 -22.99
CA ALA A 20 -27.00 56.82 -22.12
C ALA A 20 -26.69 55.42 -22.68
N ILE A 21 -26.92 55.19 -23.98
CA ILE A 21 -26.62 53.91 -24.63
C ILE A 21 -25.10 53.66 -24.66
N ALA A 22 -24.30 54.69 -24.93
CA ALA A 22 -22.84 54.57 -24.93
C ALA A 22 -22.30 54.17 -23.55
N ILE A 23 -22.76 54.84 -22.48
CA ILE A 23 -22.37 54.50 -21.09
C ILE A 23 -22.87 53.10 -20.73
N PHE A 24 -24.11 52.77 -21.06
CA PHE A 24 -24.68 51.45 -20.79
C PHE A 24 -23.90 50.34 -21.50
N ALA A 25 -23.56 50.53 -22.77
CA ALA A 25 -22.74 49.59 -23.54
C ALA A 25 -21.34 49.43 -22.92
N MET A 26 -20.68 50.53 -22.52
CA MET A 26 -19.37 50.48 -21.86
C MET A 26 -19.43 49.71 -20.53
N ILE A 27 -20.43 49.96 -19.69
CA ILE A 27 -20.62 49.23 -18.43
C ILE A 27 -20.87 47.74 -18.71
N GLY A 28 -21.71 47.43 -19.69
CA GLY A 28 -22.00 46.04 -20.09
C GLY A 28 -20.73 45.30 -20.54
N LEU A 29 -19.89 45.95 -21.35
CA LEU A 29 -18.60 45.39 -21.78
C LEU A 29 -17.64 45.19 -20.60
N ALA A 30 -17.53 46.17 -19.70
CA ALA A 30 -16.67 46.07 -18.52
C ALA A 30 -17.12 44.92 -17.60
N ALA A 31 -18.42 44.79 -17.34
CA ALA A 31 -18.99 43.71 -16.54
C ALA A 31 -18.72 42.34 -17.17
N ASN A 32 -18.89 42.21 -18.49
CA ASN A 32 -18.62 40.97 -19.20
C ASN A 32 -17.12 40.60 -19.19
N ALA A 33 -16.23 41.59 -19.28
CA ALA A 33 -14.79 41.38 -19.19
C ALA A 33 -14.36 40.84 -17.80
N VAL A 34 -14.92 41.41 -16.73
CA VAL A 34 -14.69 40.93 -15.36
C VAL A 34 -15.21 39.50 -15.21
N LEU A 35 -16.45 39.22 -15.63
CA LEU A 35 -17.03 37.89 -15.55
C LEU A 35 -16.19 36.84 -16.30
N SER A 36 -15.77 37.18 -17.52
CA SER A 36 -14.91 36.31 -18.34
C SER A 36 -13.58 36.01 -17.65
N THR A 37 -13.01 36.99 -16.95
CA THR A 37 -11.76 36.83 -16.19
C THR A 37 -11.98 35.90 -14.99
N VAL A 38 -13.09 36.07 -14.26
CA VAL A 38 -13.45 35.21 -13.12
C VAL A 38 -13.62 33.76 -13.58
N ILE A 39 -14.35 33.52 -14.68
CA ILE A 39 -14.56 32.17 -15.22
C ILE A 39 -13.24 31.50 -15.59
N LYS A 40 -12.33 32.22 -16.28
CA LYS A 40 -11.00 31.69 -16.63
C LYS A 40 -10.17 31.35 -15.41
N ASN A 41 -10.20 32.19 -14.38
CA ASN A 41 -9.46 31.94 -13.15
C ASN A 41 -10.03 30.72 -12.39
N ASP A 42 -11.35 30.54 -12.39
CA ASP A 42 -11.99 29.35 -11.80
C ASP A 42 -11.53 28.07 -12.50
N GLU A 43 -11.47 28.08 -13.83
CA GLU A 43 -11.02 26.93 -14.63
C GLU A 43 -9.57 26.54 -14.30
N VAL A 44 -8.64 27.50 -14.30
CA VAL A 44 -7.23 27.26 -13.91
C VAL A 44 -7.12 26.75 -12.48
N THR A 45 -7.90 27.33 -11.56
CA THR A 45 -7.90 26.92 -10.15
C THR A 45 -8.41 25.48 -10.00
N LYS A 46 -9.44 25.11 -10.75
CA LYS A 46 -10.02 23.76 -10.75
C LYS A 46 -9.06 22.72 -11.32
N GLU A 47 -8.33 23.05 -12.39
CA GLU A 47 -7.30 22.18 -12.94
C GLU A 47 -6.18 21.92 -11.91
N PHE A 48 -5.66 22.99 -11.30
CA PHE A 48 -4.63 22.88 -10.26
C PHE A 48 -5.11 22.05 -9.06
N SER A 49 -6.34 22.29 -8.59
CA SER A 49 -6.95 21.51 -7.50
C SER A 49 -7.03 20.02 -7.83
N THR A 50 -7.35 19.68 -9.08
CA THR A 50 -7.41 18.29 -9.55
C THR A 50 -6.03 17.63 -9.51
N LYS A 51 -4.98 18.33 -9.97
CA LYS A 51 -3.59 17.83 -9.91
C LYS A 51 -3.12 17.62 -8.47
N LEU A 52 -3.39 18.57 -7.59
CA LEU A 52 -3.07 18.48 -6.17
C LEU A 52 -3.76 17.28 -5.50
N LYS A 53 -5.05 17.06 -5.79
CA LYS A 53 -5.80 15.92 -5.28
C LYS A 53 -5.23 14.59 -5.77
N ALA A 54 -4.91 14.47 -7.05
CA ALA A 54 -4.32 13.26 -7.62
C ALA A 54 -2.97 12.94 -6.96
N MET A 55 -2.12 13.94 -6.76
CA MET A 55 -0.85 13.80 -6.05
C MET A 55 -1.06 13.34 -4.59
N GLN A 56 -2.01 13.94 -3.85
CA GLN A 56 -2.33 13.53 -2.49
C GLN A 56 -2.80 12.07 -2.42
N GLN A 57 -3.65 11.65 -3.36
CA GLN A 57 -4.10 10.26 -3.48
C GLN A 57 -2.93 9.31 -3.75
N GLY A 58 -2.02 9.72 -4.64
CA GLY A 58 -0.80 8.97 -4.96
C GLY A 58 0.10 8.78 -3.74
N PHE A 59 0.38 9.84 -2.99
CA PHE A 59 1.13 9.73 -1.74
C PHE A 59 0.40 8.92 -0.67
N GLY A 60 -0.93 9.00 -0.60
CA GLY A 60 -1.70 8.15 0.31
C GLY A 60 -1.60 6.66 -0.04
N ALA A 61 -1.47 6.30 -1.32
CA ALA A 61 -1.20 4.93 -1.73
C ALA A 61 0.18 4.47 -1.28
N LEU A 62 1.21 5.29 -1.52
CA LEU A 62 2.58 5.07 -1.04
C LEU A 62 2.66 4.89 0.47
N GLU A 63 2.00 5.76 1.23
CA GLU A 63 1.98 5.70 2.69
C GLU A 63 1.36 4.38 3.19
N ARG A 64 0.27 3.91 2.56
CA ARG A 64 -0.36 2.63 2.91
C ARG A 64 0.50 1.42 2.57
N ASP A 65 1.30 1.47 1.51
CA ASP A 65 2.19 0.37 1.15
C ASP A 65 3.45 0.35 2.02
N LEU A 66 4.11 1.51 2.18
CA LEU A 66 5.31 1.65 3.00
C LEU A 66 5.04 1.44 4.49
N GLY A 67 3.89 1.90 4.99
CA GLY A 67 3.47 1.67 6.38
C GLY A 67 3.19 0.21 6.72
N GLN A 68 3.09 -0.67 5.72
CA GLN A 68 2.87 -2.11 5.88
C GLN A 68 4.06 -2.93 5.37
N MET A 69 5.21 -2.29 5.13
CA MET A 69 6.41 -2.96 4.62
C MET A 69 6.95 -3.96 5.64
N VAL A 70 7.44 -5.11 5.16
CA VAL A 70 7.96 -6.20 6.01
C VAL A 70 9.35 -6.62 5.59
N ALA A 71 10.15 -7.05 6.57
CA ALA A 71 11.49 -7.57 6.35
C ALA A 71 11.42 -9.02 5.85
N ARG A 72 11.21 -9.21 4.54
CA ARG A 72 11.19 -10.54 3.89
C ARG A 72 12.17 -10.56 2.72
N THR A 73 12.95 -11.63 2.62
CA THR A 73 13.80 -11.89 1.45
C THR A 73 13.07 -12.71 0.39
N PRO A 74 13.25 -12.40 -0.90
CA PRO A 74 12.65 -13.17 -2.00
C PRO A 74 13.30 -14.55 -2.11
N ARG A 75 12.58 -15.51 -2.71
CA ARG A 75 13.17 -16.79 -3.14
C ARG A 75 13.87 -16.60 -4.48
N LEU A 76 15.07 -17.14 -4.62
CA LEU A 76 15.84 -17.04 -5.86
C LEU A 76 15.50 -18.19 -6.81
N LEU A 77 15.61 -17.93 -8.12
CA LEU A 77 15.31 -18.90 -9.18
C LEU A 77 16.20 -20.14 -9.13
N GLU A 78 17.47 -19.98 -8.72
CA GLU A 78 18.47 -21.04 -8.61
C GLU A 78 18.31 -21.90 -7.35
N GLY A 79 17.27 -21.63 -6.53
CA GLY A 79 17.11 -22.20 -5.20
C GLY A 79 17.84 -21.37 -4.13
N GLY A 80 17.22 -21.26 -2.95
CA GLY A 80 17.73 -20.43 -1.84
C GLY A 80 16.93 -19.13 -1.63
N ARG A 81 17.40 -18.31 -0.67
CA ARG A 81 16.80 -17.00 -0.34
C ARG A 81 17.76 -15.89 -0.74
N GLY A 82 17.21 -14.81 -1.29
CA GLY A 82 17.94 -13.56 -1.48
C GLY A 82 18.43 -12.97 -0.16
N THR A 83 19.33 -12.02 -0.25
CA THR A 83 19.96 -11.35 0.91
C THR A 83 19.34 -9.99 1.23
N THR A 84 18.55 -9.43 0.31
CA THR A 84 17.94 -8.10 0.42
C THR A 84 16.45 -8.19 0.77
N VAL A 85 16.00 -7.35 1.69
CA VAL A 85 14.58 -7.22 2.09
C VAL A 85 13.81 -6.17 1.27
N PHE A 86 14.52 -5.24 0.63
CA PHE A 86 14.00 -4.36 -0.41
C PHE A 86 15.09 -4.09 -1.44
N GLN A 87 14.71 -3.64 -2.63
CA GLN A 87 15.62 -3.31 -3.72
C GLN A 87 15.31 -1.92 -4.27
N THR A 88 16.34 -1.20 -4.67
CA THR A 88 16.23 0.16 -5.21
C THR A 88 17.32 0.42 -6.24
N GLY A 89 17.00 1.18 -7.29
CA GLY A 89 17.97 1.48 -8.35
C GLY A 89 17.30 1.93 -9.65
N SER A 90 18.09 2.52 -10.56
CA SER A 90 17.63 2.95 -11.89
C SER A 90 17.37 1.79 -12.83
N ASP A 91 18.10 0.68 -12.68
CA ASP A 91 18.12 -0.41 -13.66
C ASP A 91 17.22 -1.59 -13.23
N ILE A 92 16.15 -1.28 -12.51
CA ILE A 92 15.22 -2.27 -11.96
C ILE A 92 13.88 -2.17 -12.70
N LEU A 93 13.38 -3.32 -13.16
CA LEU A 93 12.07 -3.46 -13.83
C LEU A 93 11.89 -2.57 -15.08
N ASP A 94 13.01 -2.18 -15.71
CA ASP A 94 13.02 -1.31 -16.88
C ASP A 94 12.21 -0.02 -16.59
N SER A 95 12.58 0.61 -15.47
CA SER A 95 12.07 1.89 -14.99
C SER A 95 12.85 3.03 -15.61
N GLU A 96 12.18 4.11 -16.00
CA GLU A 96 12.82 5.34 -16.53
C GLU A 96 13.54 6.15 -15.43
N SER A 97 13.30 5.82 -14.15
CA SER A 97 13.89 6.45 -12.98
C SER A 97 14.16 5.41 -11.88
N GLU A 98 14.71 5.82 -10.73
CA GLU A 98 14.86 4.91 -9.58
C GLU A 98 13.53 4.21 -9.24
N ALA A 99 13.55 2.88 -9.23
CA ALA A 99 12.45 2.04 -8.79
C ALA A 99 12.67 1.57 -7.34
N LEU A 100 11.59 1.21 -6.66
CA LEU A 100 11.61 0.66 -5.31
C LEU A 100 10.77 -0.60 -5.25
N VAL A 101 11.36 -1.73 -4.85
CA VAL A 101 10.73 -3.05 -4.75
C VAL A 101 10.81 -3.55 -3.31
N PHE A 102 9.68 -4.00 -2.75
CA PHE A 102 9.62 -4.48 -1.37
C PHE A 102 8.43 -5.43 -1.16
N PHE A 103 8.39 -6.05 0.01
CA PHE A 103 7.25 -6.85 0.46
C PHE A 103 6.42 -6.07 1.47
N ARG A 104 5.09 -6.21 1.39
CA ARG A 104 4.15 -5.67 2.38
C ARG A 104 3.17 -6.71 2.88
N LEU A 105 2.60 -6.47 4.05
CA LEU A 105 1.42 -7.20 4.50
C LEU A 105 0.26 -6.97 3.52
N GLY A 106 -0.31 -8.07 3.04
CA GLY A 106 -1.53 -8.08 2.25
C GLY A 106 -2.76 -7.81 3.09
N TRP A 107 -3.93 -8.05 2.51
CA TRP A 107 -5.20 -7.95 3.22
C TRP A 107 -5.30 -9.02 4.31
N LEU A 108 -5.91 -8.67 5.45
CA LEU A 108 -6.20 -9.63 6.51
C LEU A 108 -6.94 -10.83 5.90
N ASN A 109 -6.44 -12.03 6.17
CA ASN A 109 -7.07 -13.29 5.80
C ASN A 109 -7.53 -13.99 7.08
N PRO A 110 -8.59 -13.49 7.75
CA PRO A 110 -9.10 -14.15 8.94
C PRO A 110 -9.49 -15.59 8.56
N ASP A 111 -9.06 -16.56 9.36
CA ASP A 111 -9.29 -18.00 9.20
C ASP A 111 -8.55 -18.71 8.05
N GLY A 112 -7.70 -18.01 7.28
CA GLY A 112 -6.89 -18.66 6.23
C GLY A 112 -7.71 -19.31 5.09
N ILE A 113 -9.01 -18.97 5.00
CA ILE A 113 -9.99 -19.63 4.11
C ILE A 113 -9.61 -19.49 2.63
N LEU A 114 -8.94 -18.40 2.26
CA LEU A 114 -8.41 -18.21 0.91
C LEU A 114 -6.97 -18.71 0.82
N PRO A 115 -6.61 -19.46 -0.24
CA PRO A 115 -5.24 -19.93 -0.49
C PRO A 115 -4.35 -18.80 -1.03
N ARG A 116 -4.32 -17.66 -0.33
CA ARG A 116 -3.44 -16.52 -0.65
C ARG A 116 -2.56 -16.20 0.55
N GLY A 117 -1.27 -15.96 0.26
CA GLY A 117 -0.32 -15.50 1.27
C GLY A 117 -0.76 -14.14 1.83
N SER A 118 -0.51 -13.92 3.12
CA SER A 118 -0.73 -12.64 3.81
C SER A 118 0.29 -11.55 3.39
N ILE A 119 1.07 -11.78 2.34
CA ILE A 119 2.18 -10.93 1.90
C ILE A 119 2.06 -10.70 0.40
N GLN A 120 2.42 -9.50 -0.05
CA GLN A 120 2.46 -9.13 -1.45
C GLN A 120 3.81 -8.53 -1.80
N SER A 121 4.30 -8.81 -3.01
CA SER A 121 5.42 -8.08 -3.60
C SER A 121 4.87 -6.83 -4.29
N VAL A 122 5.46 -5.67 -4.01
CA VAL A 122 5.09 -4.39 -4.59
C VAL A 122 6.33 -3.71 -5.14
N ALA A 123 6.18 -3.09 -6.31
CA ALA A 123 7.17 -2.23 -6.91
C ALA A 123 6.57 -0.90 -7.32
N TYR A 124 7.34 0.18 -7.16
CA TYR A 124 7.07 1.48 -7.77
C TYR A 124 8.05 1.69 -8.91
N VAL A 125 7.50 1.91 -10.10
CA VAL A 125 8.23 1.97 -11.36
C VAL A 125 7.77 3.22 -12.11
N VAL A 126 8.70 3.96 -12.70
CA VAL A 126 8.37 5.10 -13.58
C VAL A 126 8.39 4.61 -15.02
N ARG A 127 7.27 4.78 -15.73
CA ARG A 127 7.15 4.51 -17.17
C ARG A 127 6.21 5.50 -17.82
N ASP A 128 6.54 5.91 -19.04
CA ASP A 128 5.68 6.75 -19.89
C ASP A 128 5.21 8.02 -19.16
N GLY A 129 6.10 8.62 -18.35
CA GLY A 129 5.80 9.82 -17.56
C GLY A 129 4.78 9.60 -16.43
N ALA A 130 4.63 8.37 -15.94
CA ALA A 130 3.76 8.02 -14.82
C ALA A 130 4.49 7.17 -13.78
N LEU A 131 4.16 7.39 -12.49
CA LEU A 131 4.54 6.47 -11.43
C LEU A 131 3.49 5.37 -11.36
N GLU A 132 3.90 4.15 -11.64
CA GLU A 132 3.08 2.96 -11.56
C GLU A 132 3.39 2.16 -10.29
N ARG A 133 2.34 1.60 -9.70
CA ARG A 133 2.42 0.57 -8.67
C ARG A 133 2.19 -0.77 -9.34
N TRP A 134 3.21 -1.62 -9.30
CA TRP A 134 3.14 -3.00 -9.74
C TRP A 134 3.00 -3.88 -8.50
N TYR A 135 2.11 -4.85 -8.52
CA TYR A 135 2.03 -5.81 -7.43
C TYR A 135 1.70 -7.22 -7.89
N TYR A 136 2.23 -8.17 -7.14
CA TYR A 136 1.89 -9.58 -7.27
C TYR A 136 0.98 -9.99 -6.12
N PRO A 137 -0.18 -10.63 -6.39
CA PRO A 137 -1.05 -11.16 -5.34
C PRO A 137 -0.37 -12.18 -4.44
N TYR A 138 0.63 -12.89 -4.98
CA TYR A 138 1.44 -13.89 -4.28
C TYR A 138 2.89 -13.39 -4.17
N PRO A 139 3.59 -13.63 -3.05
CA PRO A 139 4.99 -13.20 -2.88
C PRO A 139 5.96 -13.82 -3.88
N GLU A 140 5.67 -15.04 -4.31
CA GLU A 140 6.46 -15.85 -5.21
C GLU A 140 5.57 -16.16 -6.42
N PRO A 141 5.49 -15.23 -7.40
CA PRO A 141 4.70 -15.45 -8.60
C PRO A 141 5.30 -16.58 -9.44
N GLU A 142 4.43 -17.26 -10.22
CA GLU A 142 4.88 -18.25 -11.20
C GLU A 142 5.84 -17.59 -12.21
N PHE A 143 6.73 -18.41 -12.79
CA PHE A 143 7.70 -17.91 -13.74
C PHE A 143 6.99 -17.28 -14.96
N GLY A 144 7.32 -16.02 -15.26
CA GLY A 144 6.70 -15.26 -16.35
C GLY A 144 5.33 -14.65 -16.04
N ALA A 145 4.83 -14.76 -14.81
CA ALA A 145 3.59 -14.07 -14.43
C ALA A 145 3.79 -12.55 -14.48
N GLU A 146 2.82 -11.83 -15.05
CA GLU A 146 2.86 -10.37 -15.10
C GLU A 146 2.28 -9.75 -13.81
N PRO A 147 2.85 -8.64 -13.33
CA PRO A 147 2.30 -7.94 -12.20
C PRO A 147 1.02 -7.20 -12.58
N ILE A 148 0.15 -7.00 -11.61
CA ILE A 148 -0.98 -6.07 -11.78
C ILE A 148 -0.43 -4.65 -11.65
N LYS A 149 -0.58 -3.87 -12.72
CA LYS A 149 -0.06 -2.50 -12.84
C LYS A 149 -1.18 -1.49 -12.58
N THR A 150 -0.89 -0.43 -11.84
CA THR A 150 -1.85 0.64 -11.55
C THR A 150 -1.14 1.98 -11.51
N ILE A 151 -1.68 2.96 -12.22
CA ILE A 151 -1.12 4.31 -12.24
C ILE A 151 -1.42 5.00 -10.91
N VAL A 152 -0.38 5.46 -10.23
CA VAL A 152 -0.44 6.15 -8.92
C VAL A 152 -0.42 7.65 -9.13
N MET A 153 0.48 8.14 -9.98
CA MET A 153 0.60 9.55 -10.34
C MET A 153 0.97 9.69 -11.81
N ARG A 154 0.43 10.70 -12.49
CA ARG A 154 0.77 11.06 -13.87
C ARG A 154 1.61 12.33 -13.89
N GLY A 155 2.33 12.57 -14.98
CA GLY A 155 3.19 13.75 -15.13
C GLY A 155 4.45 13.66 -14.26
N VAL A 156 4.98 12.45 -14.09
CA VAL A 156 6.18 12.17 -13.30
C VAL A 156 7.39 12.24 -14.20
N ILE A 157 8.31 13.15 -13.90
CA ILE A 157 9.55 13.37 -14.65
C ILE A 157 10.69 12.54 -14.06
N SER A 158 10.82 12.53 -12.73
CA SER A 158 11.83 11.73 -12.05
C SER A 158 11.41 11.37 -10.63
N VAL A 159 11.95 10.26 -10.13
CA VAL A 159 11.80 9.78 -8.75
C VAL A 159 13.17 9.38 -8.22
N LYS A 160 13.47 9.82 -6.99
CA LYS A 160 14.68 9.44 -6.26
C LYS A 160 14.35 9.06 -4.84
N TYR A 161 15.11 8.10 -4.31
CA TYR A 161 14.96 7.62 -2.95
C TYR A 161 16.19 7.95 -2.10
N SER A 162 15.94 8.21 -0.82
CA SER A 162 16.95 8.21 0.25
C SER A 162 16.39 7.43 1.44
N PHE A 163 17.27 6.78 2.19
CA PHE A 163 16.90 5.84 3.24
C PHE A 163 17.52 6.31 4.55
N PHE A 164 16.74 6.30 5.64
CA PHE A 164 17.21 6.67 6.96
C PHE A 164 17.68 5.43 7.72
N MET A 165 19.00 5.25 7.78
CA MET A 165 19.72 4.13 8.40
C MET A 165 20.71 4.68 9.42
N GLU A 166 20.84 4.04 10.58
CA GLU A 166 21.87 4.40 11.59
C GLU A 166 21.95 5.92 11.89
N ASP A 167 20.78 6.56 11.94
CA ASP A 167 20.57 7.98 12.18
C ASP A 167 21.15 8.94 11.10
N LYS A 168 21.35 8.44 9.88
CA LYS A 168 21.78 9.20 8.71
C LYS A 168 20.94 8.91 7.48
N TRP A 169 20.89 9.86 6.55
CA TRP A 169 20.25 9.68 5.25
C TRP A 169 21.26 9.21 4.21
N GLU A 170 21.00 8.08 3.58
CA GLU A 170 21.85 7.48 2.56
C GLU A 170 21.08 7.21 1.28
N ARG A 171 21.70 7.46 0.12
CA ARG A 171 21.12 7.17 -1.20
C ARG A 171 21.43 5.76 -1.69
N LYS A 172 22.57 5.22 -1.29
CA LYS A 172 23.04 3.89 -1.70
C LYS A 172 23.06 3.01 -0.47
N VAL A 173 22.25 1.96 -0.51
CA VAL A 173 22.09 0.99 0.58
C VAL A 173 22.08 -0.40 -0.01
N ASP A 174 22.53 -1.39 0.76
CA ASP A 174 22.57 -2.80 0.35
C ASP A 174 21.17 -3.44 0.36
N GLY A 175 20.20 -2.84 1.05
CA GLY A 175 18.84 -3.35 1.21
C GLY A 175 18.74 -4.56 2.15
N SER A 176 19.75 -4.84 2.99
CA SER A 176 19.77 -6.02 3.87
C SER A 176 18.87 -5.89 5.11
N LYS A 177 18.61 -4.67 5.55
CA LYS A 177 17.72 -4.33 6.68
C LYS A 177 16.72 -3.27 6.25
N LEU A 178 15.55 -3.21 6.90
CA LEU A 178 14.61 -2.12 6.66
C LEU A 178 15.10 -0.80 7.27
N PRO A 179 14.95 0.34 6.55
CA PRO A 179 15.24 1.65 7.12
C PRO A 179 14.18 2.05 8.15
N LYS A 180 14.53 3.02 9.01
CA LYS A 180 13.54 3.65 9.89
C LYS A 180 12.56 4.53 9.10
N ALA A 181 13.03 5.12 7.99
CA ALA A 181 12.23 5.97 7.12
C ALA A 181 12.74 5.96 5.67
N ILE A 182 11.86 6.23 4.71
CA ILE A 182 12.20 6.45 3.30
C ILE A 182 11.79 7.86 2.92
N ALA A 183 12.70 8.59 2.27
CA ALA A 183 12.40 9.86 1.62
C ALA A 183 12.28 9.61 0.11
N MET A 184 11.16 10.00 -0.46
CA MET A 184 10.94 10.08 -1.91
C MET A 184 11.03 11.55 -2.33
N GLU A 185 11.90 11.84 -3.28
CA GLU A 185 11.88 13.09 -4.05
C GLU A 185 11.28 12.76 -5.42
N ILE A 186 10.16 13.41 -5.75
CA ILE A 186 9.47 13.26 -7.03
C ILE A 186 9.43 14.62 -7.73
N GLU A 187 9.77 14.64 -9.02
CA GLU A 187 9.62 15.80 -9.88
C GLU A 187 8.37 15.62 -10.74
N LEU A 188 7.39 16.52 -10.55
CA LEU A 188 6.12 16.50 -11.25
C LEU A 188 6.02 17.66 -12.23
N GLU A 189 5.46 17.40 -13.41
CA GLU A 189 5.18 18.41 -14.42
C GLU A 189 4.22 19.49 -13.85
N GLY A 190 4.63 20.75 -13.96
CA GLY A 190 3.86 21.90 -13.47
C GLY A 190 3.80 22.09 -11.95
N LEU A 191 4.27 21.12 -11.15
CA LEU A 191 4.35 21.23 -9.68
C LEU A 191 5.80 21.28 -9.15
N GLY A 192 6.78 20.90 -9.96
CA GLY A 192 8.20 20.90 -9.60
C GLY A 192 8.58 19.74 -8.68
N LYS A 193 9.64 19.94 -7.90
CA LYS A 193 10.20 18.92 -7.01
C LYS A 193 9.52 18.90 -5.65
N ILE A 194 9.09 17.73 -5.23
CA ILE A 194 8.38 17.49 -3.99
C ILE A 194 9.06 16.36 -3.24
N GLN A 195 9.37 16.61 -1.97
CA GLN A 195 9.96 15.59 -1.10
C GLN A 195 8.95 15.15 -0.04
N ARG A 196 8.77 13.84 0.10
CA ARG A 196 7.96 13.22 1.16
C ARG A 196 8.78 12.21 1.92
N LYS A 197 8.63 12.19 3.25
CA LYS A 197 9.28 11.25 4.17
C LYS A 197 8.21 10.34 4.75
N PHE A 198 8.45 9.04 4.71
CA PHE A 198 7.56 7.99 5.19
C PHE A 198 8.26 7.24 6.32
N LEU A 199 7.61 7.14 7.47
CA LEU A 199 8.06 6.26 8.55
C LEU A 199 7.69 4.82 8.21
N LEU A 200 8.58 3.90 8.56
CA LEU A 200 8.38 2.48 8.33
C LEU A 200 8.08 1.77 9.67
N PRO A 201 7.32 0.66 9.65
CA PRO A 201 7.11 -0.13 10.85
C PRO A 201 8.45 -0.66 11.37
N LEU A 202 8.54 -0.80 12.69
CA LEU A 202 9.66 -1.49 13.34
C LEU A 202 9.69 -2.92 12.78
N GLY A 203 10.71 -3.25 11.98
CA GLY A 203 10.76 -4.41 11.11
C GLY A 203 10.75 -5.76 11.82
N ALA A 204 9.60 -6.15 12.37
CA ALA A 204 9.38 -7.47 12.90
C ALA A 204 9.51 -8.49 11.75
N PRO A 205 10.37 -9.50 11.87
CA PRO A 205 10.45 -10.56 10.88
C PRO A 205 9.13 -11.30 10.81
N VAL A 206 8.66 -11.60 9.60
CA VAL A 206 7.41 -12.36 9.43
C VAL A 206 7.64 -13.79 9.92
N PRO A 207 6.76 -14.36 10.77
CA PRO A 207 6.81 -15.77 11.14
C PRO A 207 6.84 -16.62 9.87
N SER A 208 7.80 -17.54 9.80
CA SER A 208 7.83 -18.51 8.71
C SER A 208 6.74 -19.55 8.99
N ASP A 209 5.63 -19.52 8.24
CA ASP A 209 4.62 -20.58 8.24
C ASP A 209 5.25 -21.86 7.66
N ASN A 210 5.97 -22.61 8.49
CA ASN A 210 6.41 -23.97 8.21
C ASN A 210 5.35 -24.95 8.72
N ASN A 211 4.15 -24.94 8.14
CA ASN A 211 3.23 -26.07 8.27
C ASN A 211 3.65 -27.18 7.31
N ASN A 212 4.76 -27.84 7.63
CA ASN A 212 5.05 -29.16 7.10
C ASN A 212 4.28 -30.16 7.97
N GLY A 213 3.09 -30.56 7.50
CA GLY A 213 2.33 -31.68 8.04
C GLY A 213 3.10 -32.98 7.82
N GLY A 214 4.15 -33.19 8.64
CA GLY A 214 4.88 -34.44 8.75
C GLY A 214 4.00 -35.46 9.44
N ASN A 215 3.33 -36.28 8.63
CA ASN A 215 2.56 -37.42 9.06
C ASN A 215 3.52 -38.48 9.65
N ASN A 216 3.77 -38.41 10.97
CA ASN A 216 4.54 -39.43 11.68
C ASN A 216 3.65 -40.66 11.91
N ASN A 217 3.58 -41.53 10.90
CA ASN A 217 3.11 -42.89 11.09
C ASN A 217 4.25 -43.72 11.71
N GLY A 218 4.26 -43.79 13.04
CA GLY A 218 5.18 -44.64 13.80
C GLY A 218 4.81 -46.11 13.64
N GLY A 219 5.36 -46.74 12.60
CA GLY A 219 5.32 -48.20 12.41
C GLY A 219 6.20 -48.88 13.45
N ASN A 220 5.53 -49.54 14.40
CA ASN A 220 6.12 -50.37 15.45
C ASN A 220 6.70 -51.65 14.82
N ASN A 221 8.03 -51.81 14.82
CA ASN A 221 8.67 -53.08 14.48
C ASN A 221 8.97 -53.85 15.77
N ASN A 222 8.17 -54.88 16.04
CA ASN A 222 8.51 -55.94 16.98
C ASN A 222 9.69 -56.75 16.44
N GLY A 223 10.78 -56.83 17.21
CA GLY A 223 11.82 -57.83 17.07
C GLY A 223 11.75 -58.76 18.28
N ASP A 224 11.38 -60.02 18.03
CA ASP A 224 11.38 -61.11 19.00
C ASP A 224 12.81 -61.52 19.42
N ASP A 225 12.93 -61.78 20.73
CA ASP A 225 13.69 -62.80 21.45
C ASP A 225 15.07 -63.30 20.94
N ASP A 226 16.10 -63.18 21.80
CA ASP A 226 16.57 -64.35 22.59
C ASP A 226 17.70 -64.01 23.60
N ASN A 227 17.37 -64.16 24.88
CA ASN A 227 18.04 -64.99 25.90
C ASN A 227 19.54 -64.80 26.31
N LYS A 228 19.76 -64.48 27.60
CA LYS A 228 20.73 -65.06 28.58
C LYS A 228 20.81 -64.16 29.83
N ASP A 229 20.26 -64.55 30.97
CA ASP A 229 20.79 -65.44 32.03
C ASP A 229 21.61 -64.69 33.10
N GLY A 230 21.35 -65.01 34.36
CA GLY A 230 22.11 -64.56 35.54
C GLY A 230 21.27 -63.94 36.66
N GLY A 231 20.64 -64.79 37.49
CA GLY A 231 19.95 -64.37 38.71
C GLY A 231 20.86 -64.08 39.91
N ASN A 232 20.37 -63.32 40.90
CA ASN A 232 20.40 -63.73 42.32
C ASN A 232 19.57 -62.82 43.25
N ASN A 233 18.74 -63.47 44.07
CA ASN A 233 18.37 -63.27 45.48
C ASN A 233 17.69 -62.00 46.05
N ASN A 234 16.49 -62.29 46.62
CA ASN A 234 15.92 -61.96 47.95
C ASN A 234 15.92 -60.50 48.44
N ASP A 235 14.73 -59.94 48.70
CA ASP A 235 14.05 -60.12 50.00
C ASP A 235 12.65 -59.47 50.05
N SER A 236 11.71 -60.25 50.58
CA SER A 236 10.48 -59.94 51.33
C SER A 236 10.08 -58.47 51.57
N ASN A 237 8.85 -58.08 51.19
CA ASN A 237 7.82 -57.68 52.16
C ASN A 237 6.40 -57.54 51.55
N ASN A 238 5.44 -57.64 52.46
CA ASN A 238 4.03 -57.98 52.38
C ASN A 238 3.07 -56.77 52.24
N GLY A 239 1.84 -57.04 51.77
CA GLY A 239 0.65 -56.18 51.88
C GLY A 239 0.21 -55.59 50.54
N GLY A 240 -0.91 -55.95 49.91
CA GLY A 240 -2.21 -56.38 50.43
C GLY A 240 -3.24 -55.28 50.10
N GLY A 241 -4.10 -55.50 49.11
CA GLY A 241 -5.14 -54.52 48.74
C GLY A 241 -5.85 -54.77 47.42
N THR A 242 -6.70 -55.79 47.37
CA THR A 242 -7.84 -55.95 46.44
C THR A 242 -8.85 -54.80 46.57
N ASN A 243 -9.43 -54.28 45.48
CA ASN A 243 -10.75 -54.70 44.97
C ASN A 243 -11.40 -53.66 44.01
N ASN A 244 -11.84 -54.18 42.85
CA ASN A 244 -13.06 -53.94 42.07
C ASN A 244 -13.71 -52.56 41.79
N GLY A 245 -14.16 -52.46 40.53
CA GLY A 245 -15.34 -51.73 40.06
C GLY A 245 -15.01 -50.97 38.77
N GLY A 246 -15.31 -51.42 37.55
CA GLY A 246 -16.53 -52.08 37.08
C GLY A 246 -17.46 -51.02 36.47
N GLY A 247 -17.70 -51.07 35.16
CA GLY A 247 -18.78 -50.27 34.55
C GLY A 247 -18.50 -49.75 33.15
N THR A 248 -18.61 -50.64 32.17
CA THR A 248 -18.98 -50.32 30.78
C THR A 248 -20.27 -49.50 30.72
N ASN A 249 -20.38 -48.57 29.76
CA ASN A 249 -21.52 -48.53 28.84
C ASN A 249 -21.21 -47.66 27.62
N ASN A 250 -21.28 -48.30 26.46
CA ASN A 250 -21.66 -47.69 25.20
C ASN A 250 -23.08 -47.10 25.33
N ASP A 251 -23.36 -46.02 24.61
CA ASP A 251 -24.44 -46.00 23.63
C ASP A 251 -24.50 -44.64 22.91
N ASP A 252 -24.26 -44.71 21.60
CA ASP A 252 -25.02 -44.08 20.53
C ASP A 252 -26.17 -43.12 20.91
N LYS A 253 -26.16 -41.91 20.35
CA LYS A 253 -27.08 -41.51 19.27
C LYS A 253 -27.00 -40.02 18.93
N ASN A 254 -26.69 -39.79 17.66
CA ASN A 254 -27.41 -38.92 16.72
C ASN A 254 -28.63 -38.14 17.26
N GLY A 255 -28.67 -36.84 16.93
CA GLY A 255 -29.93 -36.11 16.91
C GLY A 255 -29.80 -34.62 16.62
N ARG A 256 -29.90 -34.29 15.33
CA ARG A 256 -30.48 -33.06 14.73
C ARG A 256 -29.94 -31.69 15.10
#